data_AF-A0A5P9P4N3-F1
#
_entry.id   AF-A0A5P9P4N3-F1
#
_cell.length_a   1.000
_cell.length_b   1.000
_cell.length_c   1.000
_cell.angle_alpha   90.00
_cell.angle_beta   90.00
_cell.angle_gamma   90.00
#
_symmetry.space_group_name_H-M   'P 1'
#
loop_
_entity.id
_entity.type
_entity.pdbx_description
1 polymer ?
#
loop_
_entity_poly.entity_id
_entity_poly.type
_entity_poly.pdbx_seq_one_letter_code
_entity_poly.pdbx_strand_id
1 'polypeptide(L)'
;MRECFEVRATDVGGRIGELTVPRADVTVETPALLPVINPNLDTISPRRLADEFGAEILITNSYIIHGTDDVREQALEDGLHELLDFPGAIMTDSGSFQLSEYGEIDVTTEEILEFQHAIGSDIATPVDIPTPPDVSRDRAEEELATTQERLEIADEIDTGEMLVSAPVQGSTYPDLREAAGRHADNTDLDVFPVGAVVPLMNDYRYDDMIDAVAAAKRGLGADAPVHLFGAGHPMMFALAAAMGCDLFDSAAYALYARDDRYLTVRGTRHLEDLEYLPCSCPVCTSHSPDELRALPDDEREEELAAHNLHVTFEEIRRIKQAIRAGNLLELVEQRARAHPTMLDGYRTLLDHAAQLESDDPVSKGAFFYTSHESARRPEVVRHHQRLERLSVPDSLLLTEGGRVRSDAFDDSWRVEPPFGPFPRALSKSYPLTAELPDRTDRAALEAAADGIVRLVESNPDAEFTLAHKGWPTGVLEALPATIELIDLTADRS
;
A
#
# COMPACT_ATOMS: atom_id res chain seq x y z
N MET A 1 6.01 21.91 5.11
CA MET A 1 6.40 20.99 4.04
C MET A 1 7.70 20.39 4.51
N ARG A 2 7.74 19.08 4.72
CA ARG A 2 8.92 18.39 5.23
C ARG A 2 10.00 18.40 4.17
N GLU A 3 11.23 18.75 4.54
CA GLU A 3 12.34 18.88 3.59
C GLU A 3 12.97 17.52 3.26
N CYS A 4 12.67 16.48 4.03
CA CYS A 4 13.28 15.16 3.91
C CYS A 4 12.63 14.22 2.88
N PHE A 5 11.45 14.53 2.32
CA PHE A 5 10.76 13.62 1.40
C PHE A 5 10.19 14.32 0.15
N GLU A 6 10.57 13.83 -1.04
CA GLU A 6 10.08 14.35 -2.32
C GLU A 6 9.38 13.24 -3.14
N VAL A 7 8.17 13.51 -3.62
CA VAL A 7 7.43 12.59 -4.50
C VAL A 7 7.86 12.76 -5.96
N ARG A 8 8.26 11.66 -6.61
CA ARG A 8 8.75 11.61 -8.00
C ARG A 8 7.75 11.05 -9.01
N ALA A 9 6.93 10.09 -8.59
CA ALA A 9 5.86 9.53 -9.40
C ALA A 9 4.75 8.99 -8.50
N THR A 10 3.52 8.99 -9.01
CA THR A 10 2.36 8.46 -8.29
C THR A 10 1.51 7.58 -9.20
N ASP A 11 0.83 6.62 -8.60
CA ASP A 11 -0.27 5.87 -9.20
C ASP A 11 -1.21 5.43 -8.09
N VAL A 12 -2.45 5.92 -8.12
CA VAL A 12 -3.39 5.79 -7.01
C VAL A 12 -2.78 6.38 -5.73
N GLY A 13 -2.81 5.70 -4.59
CA GLY A 13 -2.12 6.15 -3.38
C GLY A 13 -0.63 5.85 -3.39
N GLY A 14 -0.15 4.97 -4.28
CA GLY A 14 1.24 4.56 -4.34
C GLY A 14 2.14 5.64 -4.92
N ARG A 15 3.33 5.81 -4.33
CA ARG A 15 4.29 6.83 -4.74
C ARG A 15 5.70 6.27 -4.79
N ILE A 16 6.44 6.70 -5.80
CA ILE A 16 7.90 6.65 -5.79
C ILE A 16 8.36 7.99 -5.26
N GLY A 17 9.05 7.96 -4.13
CA GLY A 17 9.63 9.14 -3.52
C GLY A 17 11.12 8.99 -3.27
N GLU A 18 11.72 10.08 -2.83
CA GLU A 18 13.11 10.17 -2.40
C GLU A 18 13.12 10.65 -0.95
N LEU A 19 13.50 9.77 -0.02
CA LEU A 19 13.69 10.08 1.39
C LEU A 19 15.16 10.43 1.61
N THR A 20 15.45 11.71 1.79
CA THR A 20 16.79 12.20 2.15
C THR A 20 17.03 11.93 3.63
N VAL A 21 18.13 11.25 3.95
CA VAL A 21 18.53 10.90 5.31
C VAL A 21 19.85 11.62 5.61
N PRO A 22 19.82 12.84 6.17
CA PRO A 22 20.99 13.73 6.22
C PRO A 22 22.18 13.14 6.98
N ARG A 23 21.93 12.51 8.14
CA ARG A 23 23.00 11.94 8.97
C ARG A 23 23.85 10.89 8.26
N ALA A 24 23.22 10.05 7.44
CA ALA A 24 23.91 9.03 6.63
C ALA A 24 24.46 9.58 5.31
N ASP A 25 24.13 10.82 4.92
CA ASP A 25 24.42 11.40 3.60
C ASP A 25 23.93 10.50 2.44
N VAL A 26 22.71 9.95 2.59
CA VAL A 26 22.08 9.09 1.57
C VAL A 26 20.67 9.55 1.23
N THR A 27 20.17 9.09 0.09
CA THR A 27 18.77 9.22 -0.31
C THR A 27 18.23 7.84 -0.63
N VAL A 28 17.12 7.47 0.01
CA VAL A 28 16.45 6.19 -0.16
C VAL A 28 15.28 6.35 -1.13
N GLU A 29 15.25 5.59 -2.22
CA GLU A 29 14.12 5.59 -3.14
C GLU A 29 12.97 4.73 -2.61
N THR A 30 11.79 5.31 -2.39
CA THR A 30 10.59 4.61 -1.93
C THR A 30 9.73 4.10 -3.11
N PRO A 31 8.87 3.07 -2.95
CA PRO A 31 8.71 2.28 -1.74
C PRO A 31 9.94 1.42 -1.43
N ALA A 32 10.34 1.32 -0.16
CA ALA A 32 11.56 0.64 0.27
C ALA A 32 11.29 -0.43 1.33
N LEU A 33 12.07 -1.51 1.30
CA LEU A 33 12.10 -2.52 2.35
C LEU A 33 13.29 -2.27 3.27
N LEU A 34 13.04 -2.30 4.57
CA LEU A 34 14.00 -2.27 5.66
C LEU A 34 14.10 -3.69 6.24
N PRO A 35 15.10 -4.50 5.86
CA PRO A 35 15.33 -5.77 6.52
C PRO A 35 15.58 -5.53 8.02
N VAL A 36 14.86 -6.26 8.88
CA VAL A 36 15.07 -6.21 10.33
C VAL A 36 16.32 -7.02 10.67
N ILE A 37 17.24 -6.40 11.41
CA ILE A 37 18.46 -7.02 11.91
C ILE A 37 18.37 -7.18 13.42
N ASN A 38 18.64 -8.40 13.88
CA ASN A 38 18.94 -8.64 15.29
C ASN A 38 20.45 -8.76 15.42
N PRO A 39 21.15 -7.82 16.08
CA PRO A 39 22.61 -7.85 16.19
C PRO A 39 23.18 -9.12 16.84
N ASN A 40 22.35 -9.87 17.56
CA ASN A 40 22.75 -11.12 18.21
C ASN A 40 22.63 -12.36 17.31
N LEU A 41 22.04 -12.23 16.11
CA LEU A 41 21.75 -13.35 15.22
C LEU A 41 22.28 -13.05 13.82
N ASP A 42 23.19 -13.89 13.35
CA ASP A 42 23.76 -13.78 12.01
C ASP A 42 23.04 -14.76 11.06
N THR A 43 22.05 -14.26 10.32
CA THR A 43 21.35 -15.04 9.27
C THR A 43 21.80 -14.58 7.88
N ILE A 44 21.74 -13.27 7.61
CA ILE A 44 22.29 -12.64 6.40
C ILE A 44 22.99 -11.37 6.86
N SER A 45 24.28 -11.23 6.56
CA SER A 45 25.04 -10.07 7.01
C SER A 45 24.52 -8.76 6.37
N PRO A 46 24.52 -7.63 7.09
CA PRO A 46 24.05 -6.36 6.53
C PRO A 46 24.83 -5.90 5.30
N ARG A 47 26.14 -6.14 5.24
CA ARG A 47 26.94 -5.92 4.02
C ARG A 47 26.36 -6.65 2.80
N ARG A 48 25.96 -7.92 2.98
CA ARG A 48 25.33 -8.72 1.92
C ARG A 48 23.95 -8.18 1.54
N LEU A 49 23.19 -7.63 2.50
CA LEU A 49 21.91 -6.95 2.22
C LEU A 49 22.08 -5.78 1.24
N ALA A 50 23.10 -4.96 1.46
CA ALA A 50 23.44 -3.87 0.54
C ALA A 50 23.91 -4.41 -0.82
N ASP A 51 24.92 -5.27 -0.83
CA ASP A 51 25.64 -5.65 -2.06
C ASP A 51 24.84 -6.58 -2.98
N GLU A 52 24.10 -7.55 -2.43
CA GLU A 52 23.38 -8.56 -3.21
C GLU A 52 21.94 -8.14 -3.53
N PHE A 53 21.23 -7.57 -2.56
CA PHE A 53 19.80 -7.31 -2.67
C PHE A 53 19.48 -5.86 -3.02
N GLY A 54 20.45 -4.95 -2.81
CA GLY A 54 20.27 -3.51 -3.03
C GLY A 54 19.50 -2.82 -1.92
N ALA A 55 19.65 -3.28 -0.66
CA ALA A 55 19.08 -2.59 0.49
C ALA A 55 19.76 -1.23 0.68
N GLU A 56 18.98 -0.15 0.58
CA GLU A 56 19.45 1.24 0.81
C GLU A 56 19.27 1.67 2.28
N ILE A 57 18.41 0.95 3.01
CA ILE A 57 18.06 1.20 4.40
C ILE A 57 17.78 -0.14 5.11
N LEU A 58 18.08 -0.22 6.40
CA LEU A 58 17.68 -1.33 7.27
C LEU A 58 17.12 -0.81 8.59
N ILE A 59 16.54 -1.71 9.40
CA ILE A 59 16.10 -1.38 10.75
C ILE A 59 16.68 -2.37 11.77
N THR A 60 17.06 -1.86 12.93
CA THR A 60 17.45 -2.67 14.10
C THR A 60 16.70 -2.19 15.34
N ASN A 61 16.82 -2.91 16.45
CA ASN A 61 16.11 -2.58 17.68
C ASN A 61 17.11 -2.02 18.71
N SER A 62 17.01 -0.72 19.02
CA SER A 62 17.93 -0.07 19.96
C SER A 62 17.75 -0.57 21.39
N TYR A 63 16.55 -1.05 21.75
CA TYR A 63 16.31 -1.62 23.08
C TYR A 63 17.06 -2.95 23.29
N ILE A 64 17.12 -3.81 22.27
CA ILE A 64 17.94 -5.04 22.31
C ILE A 64 19.42 -4.70 22.45
N ILE A 65 19.90 -3.70 21.70
CA ILE A 65 21.28 -3.21 21.77
C ILE A 65 21.56 -2.68 23.18
N HIS A 66 20.70 -1.80 23.69
CA HIS A 66 20.82 -1.22 25.03
C HIS A 66 20.85 -2.29 26.13
N GLY A 67 20.04 -3.34 26.02
CA GLY A 67 19.95 -4.43 26.99
C GLY A 67 21.09 -5.44 26.93
N THR A 68 21.94 -5.41 25.91
CA THR A 68 23.04 -6.37 25.73
C THR A 68 24.38 -5.68 25.94
N ASP A 69 24.99 -5.83 27.12
CA ASP A 69 26.16 -5.03 27.55
C ASP A 69 27.29 -4.96 26.50
N ASP A 70 27.73 -6.11 25.96
CA ASP A 70 28.82 -6.16 24.97
C ASP A 70 28.46 -5.41 23.67
N VAL A 71 27.22 -5.58 23.18
CA VAL A 71 26.72 -4.93 21.95
C VAL A 71 26.52 -3.43 22.19
N ARG A 72 26.02 -3.05 23.37
CA ARG A 72 25.87 -1.65 23.77
C ARG A 72 27.21 -0.92 23.80
N GLU A 73 28.20 -1.52 24.45
CA GLU A 73 29.54 -0.93 24.56
C GLU A 73 30.17 -0.74 23.18
N GLN A 74 30.08 -1.76 22.31
CA GLN A 74 30.59 -1.67 20.95
C GLN A 74 29.82 -0.61 20.11
N ALA A 75 28.49 -0.57 20.21
CA ALA A 75 27.68 0.44 19.51
C ALA A 75 28.02 1.87 19.93
N LEU A 76 28.35 2.08 21.21
CA LEU A 76 28.76 3.39 21.74
C LEU A 76 30.20 3.77 21.37
N GLU A 77 31.10 2.79 21.21
CA GLU A 77 32.50 3.02 20.84
C GLU A 77 32.66 3.24 19.33
N ASP A 78 32.08 2.36 18.52
CA ASP A 78 32.30 2.30 17.06
C ASP A 78 31.16 2.94 16.25
N GLY A 79 29.95 3.03 16.82
CA GLY A 79 28.73 3.44 16.11
C GLY A 79 28.05 2.30 15.33
N LEU A 80 26.77 2.49 14.98
CA LEU A 80 25.93 1.48 14.35
C LEU A 80 26.42 1.04 12.96
N HIS A 81 26.93 1.95 12.15
CA HIS A 81 27.40 1.62 10.80
C HIS A 81 28.61 0.68 10.81
N GLU A 82 29.57 0.92 11.70
CA GLU A 82 30.75 0.05 11.86
C GLU A 82 30.35 -1.27 12.53
N LEU A 83 29.47 -1.23 13.55
CA LEU A 83 28.96 -2.44 14.21
C LEU A 83 28.26 -3.39 13.22
N LEU A 84 27.42 -2.85 12.33
CA LEU A 84 26.63 -3.65 11.40
C LEU A 84 27.30 -3.84 10.03
N ASP A 85 28.39 -3.14 9.73
CA ASP A 85 29.05 -3.13 8.42
C ASP A 85 28.09 -2.75 7.27
N PHE A 86 27.23 -1.74 7.48
CA PHE A 86 26.19 -1.33 6.53
C PHE A 86 26.42 0.10 5.98
N PRO A 87 26.46 0.27 4.64
CA PRO A 87 26.77 1.56 4.02
C PRO A 87 25.55 2.47 3.78
N GLY A 88 24.33 1.96 3.94
CA GLY A 88 23.09 2.73 3.77
C GLY A 88 22.55 3.28 5.09
N ALA A 89 21.32 3.80 5.08
CA ALA A 89 20.68 4.35 6.27
C ALA A 89 20.30 3.25 7.29
N ILE A 90 20.40 3.57 8.57
CA ILE A 90 20.05 2.68 9.68
C ILE A 90 18.94 3.35 10.51
N MET A 91 17.76 2.73 10.49
CA MET A 91 16.67 3.07 11.38
C MET A 91 16.75 2.25 12.67
N THR A 92 16.37 2.83 13.80
CA THR A 92 16.23 2.12 15.07
C THR A 92 14.80 2.19 15.59
N ASP A 93 14.25 1.03 15.94
CA ASP A 93 13.04 0.91 16.76
C ASP A 93 13.36 1.09 18.25
N SER A 94 12.43 1.67 19.01
CA SER A 94 12.53 1.94 20.46
C SER A 94 12.31 0.72 21.34
N GLY A 95 11.89 -0.41 20.77
CA GLY A 95 11.52 -1.61 21.53
C GLY A 95 10.04 -1.68 21.88
N SER A 96 9.20 -0.84 21.29
CA SER A 96 7.74 -0.84 21.49
C SER A 96 7.09 -2.20 21.20
N PHE A 97 7.66 -3.01 20.29
CA PHE A 97 7.23 -4.39 20.11
C PHE A 97 7.36 -5.23 21.39
N GLN A 98 8.46 -5.08 22.14
CA GLN A 98 8.67 -5.72 23.44
C GLN A 98 7.70 -5.20 24.51
N LEU A 99 7.27 -3.92 24.44
CA LEU A 99 6.15 -3.43 25.28
C LEU A 99 4.89 -4.26 25.03
N SER A 100 4.60 -4.56 23.76
CA SER A 100 3.40 -5.33 23.38
C SER A 100 3.45 -6.80 23.81
N GLU A 101 4.64 -7.42 23.82
CA GLU A 101 4.81 -8.83 24.22
C GLU A 101 5.00 -9.02 25.74
N TYR A 102 5.75 -8.12 26.39
CA TYR A 102 6.20 -8.31 27.78
C TYR A 102 5.64 -7.28 28.77
N GLY A 103 5.02 -6.19 28.30
CA GLY A 103 4.26 -5.25 29.11
C GLY A 103 5.06 -4.18 29.87
N GLU A 104 6.39 -4.17 29.79
CA GLU A 104 7.26 -3.19 30.48
C GLU A 104 8.42 -2.75 29.58
N ILE A 105 8.60 -1.43 29.43
CA ILE A 105 9.82 -0.77 28.93
C ILE A 105 10.28 0.17 30.05
N ASP A 106 11.54 0.05 30.46
CA ASP A 106 12.15 0.83 31.55
C ASP A 106 13.02 1.98 31.02
N VAL A 107 12.60 2.61 29.91
CA VAL A 107 13.32 3.70 29.24
C VAL A 107 12.32 4.76 28.80
N THR A 108 12.63 6.02 29.07
CA THR A 108 11.83 7.18 28.64
C THR A 108 12.10 7.55 27.17
N THR A 109 11.24 8.40 26.59
CA THR A 109 11.48 8.93 25.24
C THR A 109 12.80 9.70 25.13
N GLU A 110 13.14 10.50 26.15
CA GLU A 110 14.40 11.26 26.17
C GLU A 110 15.61 10.31 26.20
N GLU A 111 15.62 9.35 27.12
CA GLU A 111 16.73 8.40 27.26
C GLU A 111 16.94 7.54 26.00
N ILE A 112 15.86 7.07 25.36
CA ILE A 112 16.00 6.23 24.16
C ILE A 112 16.48 7.05 22.95
N LEU A 113 16.00 8.29 22.78
CA LEU A 113 16.42 9.15 21.68
C LEU A 113 17.87 9.61 21.85
N GLU A 114 18.28 9.94 23.07
CA GLU A 114 19.69 10.22 23.38
C GLU A 114 20.57 9.00 23.09
N PHE A 115 20.14 7.79 23.47
CA PHE A 115 20.87 6.57 23.19
C PHE A 115 20.98 6.29 21.69
N GLN A 116 19.86 6.35 20.95
CA GLN A 116 19.82 6.19 19.50
C GLN A 116 20.71 7.22 18.80
N HIS A 117 20.71 8.46 19.29
CA HIS A 117 21.61 9.49 18.81
C HIS A 117 23.09 9.14 19.09
N ALA A 118 23.42 8.69 20.30
CA ALA A 118 24.79 8.36 20.70
C ALA A 118 25.39 7.19 19.91
N ILE A 119 24.60 6.17 19.58
CA ILE A 119 25.06 5.02 18.78
C ILE A 119 25.06 5.31 17.27
N GLY A 120 24.63 6.49 16.82
CA GLY A 120 24.68 6.85 15.41
C GLY A 120 23.50 6.34 14.58
N SER A 121 22.29 6.29 15.13
CA SER A 121 21.07 6.02 14.35
C SER A 121 20.78 7.18 13.38
N ASP A 122 20.33 6.87 12.17
CA ASP A 122 19.97 7.87 11.17
C ASP A 122 18.50 8.28 11.25
N ILE A 123 17.65 7.31 11.58
CA ILE A 123 16.22 7.50 11.81
C ILE A 123 15.86 6.86 13.15
N ALA A 124 15.54 7.70 14.12
CA ALA A 124 15.15 7.33 15.46
C ALA A 124 13.65 7.08 15.58
N THR A 125 13.25 6.31 16.57
CA THR A 125 11.84 6.09 16.93
C THR A 125 11.68 6.36 18.41
N PRO A 126 10.75 7.24 18.82
CA PRO A 126 10.46 7.45 20.23
C PRO A 126 9.73 6.24 20.82
N VAL A 127 9.60 6.17 22.14
CA VAL A 127 8.77 5.14 22.77
C VAL A 127 7.30 5.44 22.44
N ASP A 128 6.55 4.46 21.96
CA ASP A 128 5.11 4.55 21.72
C ASP A 128 4.38 3.37 22.36
N ILE A 129 3.04 3.40 22.37
CA ILE A 129 2.23 2.27 22.84
C ILE A 129 1.53 1.65 21.62
N PRO A 130 1.97 0.47 21.14
CA PRO A 130 1.31 -0.24 20.05
C PRO A 130 0.02 -0.89 20.55
N THR A 131 -1.03 -0.08 20.68
CA THR A 131 -2.35 -0.50 21.14
C THR A 131 -2.89 -1.63 20.27
N PRO A 132 -3.08 -2.85 20.83
CA PRO A 132 -3.54 -4.00 20.04
C PRO A 132 -4.89 -3.76 19.35
N PRO A 133 -5.20 -4.49 18.27
CA PRO A 133 -6.53 -4.49 17.68
C PRO A 133 -7.64 -4.84 18.68
N ASP A 134 -8.82 -4.24 18.49
CA ASP A 134 -10.08 -4.59 19.16
C ASP A 134 -10.09 -4.47 20.69
N VAL A 135 -9.17 -3.67 21.25
CA VAL A 135 -9.26 -3.24 22.64
C VAL A 135 -10.44 -2.30 22.86
N SER A 136 -10.84 -2.03 24.11
CA SER A 136 -11.88 -1.05 24.38
C SER A 136 -11.48 0.35 23.92
N ARG A 137 -12.46 1.14 23.48
CA ARG A 137 -12.26 2.53 23.06
C ARG A 137 -11.56 3.37 24.15
N ASP A 138 -11.99 3.24 25.40
CA ASP A 138 -11.37 3.94 26.54
C ASP A 138 -9.87 3.62 26.67
N ARG A 139 -9.48 2.35 26.47
CA ARG A 139 -8.07 1.93 26.52
C ARG A 139 -7.30 2.48 25.32
N ALA A 140 -7.89 2.43 24.13
CA ALA A 140 -7.26 2.97 22.93
C ALA A 140 -7.04 4.48 23.03
N GLU A 141 -7.98 5.23 23.61
CA GLU A 141 -7.84 6.67 23.84
C GLU A 141 -6.75 6.98 24.89
N GLU A 142 -6.68 6.22 25.98
CA GLU A 142 -5.67 6.39 27.03
C GLU A 142 -4.24 6.10 26.52
N GLU A 143 -4.06 4.96 25.84
CA GLU A 143 -2.76 4.58 25.28
C GLU A 143 -2.32 5.50 24.14
N LEU A 144 -3.28 5.97 23.31
CA LEU A 144 -3.02 6.96 22.27
C LEU A 144 -2.59 8.29 22.86
N ALA A 145 -3.26 8.78 23.91
CA ALA A 145 -2.89 10.03 24.57
C ALA A 145 -1.46 9.96 25.13
N THR A 146 -1.06 8.82 25.70
CA THR A 146 0.31 8.58 26.15
C THR A 146 1.30 8.61 24.99
N THR A 147 0.94 8.03 23.83
CA THR A 147 1.78 8.11 22.62
C THR A 147 1.92 9.56 22.15
N GLN A 148 0.83 10.33 22.14
CA GLN A 148 0.84 11.74 21.74
C GLN A 148 1.73 12.61 22.63
N GLU A 149 1.68 12.43 23.96
CA GLU A 149 2.59 13.08 24.90
C GLU A 149 4.06 12.76 24.59
N ARG A 150 4.36 11.49 24.28
CA ARG A 150 5.73 11.08 23.93
C ARG A 150 6.20 11.65 22.60
N LEU A 151 5.30 11.85 21.63
CA LEU A 151 5.62 12.55 20.39
C LEU A 151 5.91 14.03 20.64
N GLU A 152 5.15 14.69 21.52
CA GLU A 152 5.41 16.08 21.92
C GLU A 152 6.78 16.23 22.59
N ILE A 153 7.16 15.28 23.45
CA ILE A 153 8.52 15.26 24.04
C ILE A 153 9.59 15.07 22.96
N ALA A 154 9.37 14.14 22.01
CA ALA A 154 10.32 13.89 20.92
C ALA A 154 10.52 15.13 20.03
N ASP A 155 9.45 15.89 19.79
CA ASP A 155 9.45 17.13 18.99
C ASP A 155 10.28 18.26 19.62
N GLU A 156 10.45 18.25 20.95
CA GLU A 156 11.24 19.24 21.68
C GLU A 156 12.75 18.90 21.77
N ILE A 157 13.15 17.68 21.40
CA ILE A 157 14.53 17.21 21.51
C ILE A 157 15.32 17.57 20.25
N ASP A 158 16.47 18.23 20.42
CA ASP A 158 17.40 18.51 19.32
C ASP A 158 18.18 17.25 18.94
N THR A 159 17.77 16.61 17.85
CA THR A 159 18.40 15.40 17.29
C THR A 159 19.44 15.71 16.21
N GLY A 160 19.69 16.99 15.90
CA GLY A 160 20.60 17.42 14.83
C GLY A 160 20.15 16.94 13.46
N GLU A 161 21.01 16.16 12.78
CA GLU A 161 20.74 15.60 11.44
C GLU A 161 20.01 14.26 11.46
N MET A 162 19.77 13.69 12.65
CA MET A 162 19.03 12.44 12.83
C MET A 162 17.53 12.70 12.69
N LEU A 163 16.89 12.00 11.75
CA LEU A 163 15.45 12.06 11.57
C LEU A 163 14.74 11.33 12.72
N VAL A 164 13.50 11.71 13.00
CA VAL A 164 12.69 11.07 14.05
C VAL A 164 11.34 10.65 13.50
N SER A 165 10.91 9.43 13.85
CA SER A 165 9.62 8.90 13.45
C SER A 165 8.50 9.32 14.43
N ALA A 166 7.27 9.40 13.93
CA ALA A 166 6.06 9.75 14.66
C ALA A 166 5.00 8.64 14.52
N PRO A 167 5.05 7.57 15.33
CA PRO A 167 4.11 6.47 15.24
C PRO A 167 2.64 6.89 15.40
N VAL A 168 1.83 6.52 14.42
CA VAL A 168 0.37 6.72 14.36
C VAL A 168 -0.33 5.48 14.91
N GLN A 169 -0.89 5.60 16.11
CA GLN A 169 -1.63 4.55 16.82
C GLN A 169 -3.14 4.80 16.82
N GLY A 170 -3.91 3.94 17.51
CA GLY A 170 -5.38 4.08 17.61
C GLY A 170 -6.18 2.78 17.43
N SER A 171 -5.53 1.61 17.53
CA SER A 171 -6.18 0.29 17.38
C SER A 171 -6.94 0.17 16.05
N THR A 172 -8.13 -0.44 16.07
CA THR A 172 -9.05 -0.60 14.92
C THR A 172 -10.10 0.52 14.81
N TYR A 173 -9.89 1.67 15.45
CA TYR A 173 -10.81 2.81 15.43
C TYR A 173 -10.40 3.86 14.37
N PRO A 174 -11.14 4.01 13.25
CA PRO A 174 -10.75 4.93 12.18
C PRO A 174 -10.72 6.40 12.60
N ASP A 175 -11.61 6.83 13.51
CA ASP A 175 -11.63 8.20 14.03
C ASP A 175 -10.37 8.51 14.86
N LEU A 176 -9.91 7.55 15.67
CA LEU A 176 -8.69 7.69 16.45
C LEU A 176 -7.45 7.69 15.54
N ARG A 177 -7.40 6.81 14.53
CA ARG A 177 -6.30 6.76 13.55
C ARG A 177 -6.15 8.06 12.76
N GLU A 178 -7.26 8.64 12.31
CA GLU A 178 -7.24 9.91 11.60
C GLU A 178 -6.81 11.07 12.51
N ALA A 179 -7.30 11.11 13.75
CA ALA A 179 -6.88 12.11 14.73
C ALA A 179 -5.39 11.97 15.11
N ALA A 180 -4.91 10.74 15.27
CA ALA A 180 -3.51 10.43 15.55
C ALA A 180 -2.60 10.83 14.38
N GLY A 181 -2.99 10.53 13.14
CA GLY A 181 -2.27 10.97 11.95
C GLY A 181 -2.18 12.49 11.88
N ARG A 182 -3.27 13.20 12.19
CA ARG A 182 -3.30 14.67 12.23
C ARG A 182 -2.44 15.24 13.35
N HIS A 183 -2.39 14.59 14.51
CA HIS A 183 -1.51 14.99 15.62
C HIS A 183 -0.04 14.87 15.20
N ALA A 184 0.34 13.69 14.69
CA ALA A 184 1.69 13.43 14.22
C ALA A 184 2.09 14.42 13.10
N ASP A 185 1.22 14.67 12.12
CA ASP A 185 1.50 15.60 11.02
C ASP A 185 1.75 17.05 11.47
N ASN A 186 1.24 17.46 12.64
CA ASN A 186 1.45 18.78 13.20
C ASN A 186 2.74 18.93 14.03
N THR A 187 3.48 17.82 14.25
CA THR A 187 4.84 17.86 14.80
C THR A 187 5.86 18.13 13.70
N ASP A 188 7.06 18.57 14.08
CA ASP A 188 8.20 18.75 13.18
C ASP A 188 8.98 17.43 12.92
N LEU A 189 8.45 16.29 13.38
CA LEU A 189 8.97 14.94 13.12
C LEU A 189 8.83 14.52 11.63
N ASP A 190 9.57 13.50 11.21
CA ASP A 190 9.94 13.29 9.81
C ASP A 190 9.24 12.12 9.11
N VAL A 191 9.11 10.97 9.79
CA VAL A 191 8.62 9.70 9.22
C VAL A 191 7.40 9.23 9.99
N PHE A 192 6.37 8.70 9.32
CA PHE A 192 5.07 8.43 9.95
C PHE A 192 4.71 6.94 9.92
N PRO A 193 5.19 6.15 10.89
CA PRO A 193 4.82 4.76 10.97
C PRO A 193 3.36 4.54 11.36
N VAL A 194 2.64 3.67 10.67
CA VAL A 194 1.33 3.17 11.09
C VAL A 194 1.54 1.89 11.90
N GLY A 195 1.42 2.02 13.21
CA GLY A 195 1.74 0.94 14.17
C GLY A 195 0.56 0.04 14.54
N ALA A 196 0.85 -0.99 15.33
CA ALA A 196 -0.10 -1.99 15.85
C ALA A 196 -0.92 -2.75 14.78
N VAL A 197 -0.41 -2.83 13.55
CA VAL A 197 -1.01 -3.59 12.44
C VAL A 197 -0.44 -5.00 12.28
N VAL A 198 0.66 -5.33 12.99
CA VAL A 198 1.30 -6.65 12.94
C VAL A 198 0.32 -7.79 13.28
N PRO A 199 -0.49 -7.71 14.35
CA PRO A 199 -1.47 -8.76 14.63
C PRO A 199 -2.51 -8.90 13.52
N LEU A 200 -2.93 -7.80 12.88
CA LEU A 200 -3.87 -7.84 11.76
C LEU A 200 -3.27 -8.61 10.57
N MET A 201 -2.01 -8.35 10.23
CA MET A 201 -1.32 -9.05 9.13
C MET A 201 -1.10 -10.53 9.45
N ASN A 202 -0.72 -10.86 10.69
CA ASN A 202 -0.55 -12.25 11.14
C ASN A 202 -1.87 -13.03 11.10
N ASP A 203 -2.99 -12.38 11.42
CA ASP A 203 -4.34 -12.94 11.37
C ASP A 203 -5.00 -12.80 9.98
N TYR A 204 -4.27 -12.34 8.96
CA TYR A 204 -4.73 -12.17 7.59
C TYR A 204 -5.91 -11.19 7.44
N ARG A 205 -6.08 -10.23 8.37
CA ARG A 205 -7.09 -9.16 8.38
C ARG A 205 -6.64 -7.95 7.56
N TYR A 206 -6.47 -8.16 6.25
CA TYR A 206 -5.95 -7.12 5.35
C TYR A 206 -6.95 -5.99 5.06
N ASP A 207 -8.24 -6.24 5.25
CA ASP A 207 -9.30 -5.23 5.24
C ASP A 207 -9.12 -4.22 6.39
N ASP A 208 -9.00 -4.71 7.63
CA ASP A 208 -8.75 -3.85 8.79
C ASP A 208 -7.41 -3.10 8.68
N MET A 209 -6.38 -3.75 8.13
CA MET A 209 -5.11 -3.09 7.82
C MET A 209 -5.31 -1.91 6.88
N ILE A 210 -6.09 -2.09 5.81
CA ILE A 210 -6.35 -1.03 4.83
C ILE A 210 -7.18 0.10 5.44
N ASP A 211 -8.20 -0.21 6.25
CA ASP A 211 -8.97 0.81 6.97
C ASP A 211 -8.11 1.65 7.91
N ALA A 212 -7.20 1.00 8.66
CA ALA A 212 -6.27 1.68 9.55
C ALA A 212 -5.31 2.63 8.80
N VAL A 213 -4.72 2.15 7.68
CA VAL A 213 -3.83 2.97 6.85
C VAL A 213 -4.60 4.11 6.17
N ALA A 214 -5.76 3.82 5.60
CA ALA A 214 -6.60 4.83 4.95
C ALA A 214 -6.99 5.95 5.92
N ALA A 215 -7.36 5.58 7.16
CA ALA A 215 -7.68 6.53 8.21
C ALA A 215 -6.48 7.39 8.64
N ALA A 216 -5.33 6.76 8.91
CA ALA A 216 -4.09 7.49 9.22
C ALA A 216 -3.73 8.48 8.10
N LYS A 217 -3.80 8.02 6.83
CA LYS A 217 -3.51 8.83 5.64
C LYS A 217 -4.43 10.05 5.49
N ARG A 218 -5.67 10.05 5.99
CA ARG A 218 -6.54 11.24 5.98
C ARG A 218 -6.08 12.33 6.96
N GLY A 219 -5.32 11.95 7.98
CA GLY A 219 -4.72 12.86 8.94
C GLY A 219 -3.36 13.43 8.50
N LEU A 220 -2.65 12.74 7.59
CA LEU A 220 -1.28 13.06 7.20
C LEU A 220 -1.19 13.91 5.93
N GLY A 221 -0.17 14.76 5.85
CA GLY A 221 0.17 15.52 4.65
C GLY A 221 0.60 14.63 3.47
N ALA A 222 0.49 15.17 2.25
CA ALA A 222 0.93 14.47 1.04
C ALA A 222 2.46 14.28 0.95
N ASP A 223 3.21 15.07 1.73
CA ASP A 223 4.67 15.05 1.87
C ASP A 223 5.16 14.21 3.06
N ALA A 224 4.27 13.63 3.85
CA ALA A 224 4.62 12.76 4.97
C ALA A 224 4.93 11.33 4.48
N PRO A 225 6.15 10.79 4.57
CA PRO A 225 6.46 9.40 4.22
C PRO A 225 5.85 8.44 5.25
N VAL A 226 5.15 7.41 4.77
CA VAL A 226 4.40 6.48 5.62
C VAL A 226 5.10 5.13 5.71
N HIS A 227 5.37 4.68 6.91
CA HIS A 227 5.99 3.38 7.18
C HIS A 227 4.93 2.40 7.69
N LEU A 228 4.74 1.25 7.07
CA LEU A 228 3.86 0.21 7.60
C LEU A 228 4.66 -0.74 8.51
N PHE A 229 4.51 -0.59 9.83
CA PHE A 229 5.32 -1.32 10.81
C PHE A 229 5.06 -2.84 10.79
N GLY A 230 6.15 -3.62 10.75
CA GLY A 230 6.19 -5.08 10.74
C GLY A 230 5.60 -5.73 9.49
N ALA A 231 5.40 -4.94 8.44
CA ALA A 231 4.84 -5.38 7.18
C ALA A 231 5.93 -6.07 6.35
N GLY A 232 6.13 -7.36 6.59
CA GLY A 232 7.29 -8.08 6.06
C GLY A 232 7.05 -9.08 4.92
N HIS A 233 5.79 -9.40 4.60
CA HIS A 233 5.46 -10.47 3.66
C HIS A 233 5.08 -9.93 2.25
N PRO A 234 5.74 -10.36 1.16
CA PRO A 234 5.61 -9.72 -0.16
C PRO A 234 4.21 -9.74 -0.78
N MET A 235 3.35 -10.70 -0.39
CA MET A 235 1.97 -10.78 -0.89
C MET A 235 1.12 -9.52 -0.67
N MET A 236 1.40 -8.71 0.35
CA MET A 236 0.59 -7.53 0.68
C MET A 236 1.21 -6.20 0.23
N PHE A 237 2.48 -6.16 -0.20
CA PHE A 237 3.16 -4.89 -0.49
C PHE A 237 2.46 -4.05 -1.53
N ALA A 238 1.97 -4.67 -2.63
CA ALA A 238 1.27 -3.92 -3.67
C ALA A 238 -0.02 -3.27 -3.12
N LEU A 239 -0.74 -3.98 -2.25
CA LEU A 239 -1.98 -3.50 -1.63
C LEU A 239 -1.69 -2.33 -0.68
N ALA A 240 -0.70 -2.47 0.20
CA ALA A 240 -0.29 -1.42 1.13
C ALA A 240 0.31 -0.20 0.41
N ALA A 241 1.15 -0.41 -0.59
CA ALA A 241 1.69 0.66 -1.43
C ALA A 241 0.56 1.40 -2.16
N ALA A 242 -0.44 0.71 -2.71
CA ALA A 242 -1.59 1.36 -3.34
C ALA A 242 -2.43 2.20 -2.37
N MET A 243 -2.36 1.94 -1.06
CA MET A 243 -2.96 2.77 -0.01
C MET A 243 -2.03 3.91 0.47
N GLY A 244 -0.80 3.98 -0.05
CA GLY A 244 0.15 5.07 0.18
C GLY A 244 1.20 4.82 1.25
N CYS A 245 1.52 3.55 1.55
CA CYS A 245 2.71 3.18 2.32
C CYS A 245 3.98 3.24 1.46
N ASP A 246 5.05 3.79 2.02
CA ASP A 246 6.37 3.99 1.39
C ASP A 246 7.45 3.09 1.96
N LEU A 247 7.41 2.83 3.26
CA LEU A 247 8.43 2.03 3.93
C LEU A 247 7.78 0.78 4.50
N PHE A 248 8.50 -0.33 4.44
CA PHE A 248 8.11 -1.64 4.94
C PHE A 248 9.27 -2.24 5.70
N ASP A 249 9.07 -2.82 6.87
CA ASP A 249 10.10 -3.58 7.57
C ASP A 249 9.77 -5.07 7.67
N SER A 250 10.81 -5.92 7.55
CA SER A 250 10.63 -7.37 7.56
C SER A 250 11.67 -8.09 8.39
N ALA A 251 11.22 -8.75 9.46
CA ALA A 251 11.92 -9.88 10.06
C ALA A 251 11.50 -11.22 9.43
N ALA A 252 10.44 -11.21 8.60
CA ALA A 252 9.82 -12.41 8.08
C ALA A 252 10.78 -13.24 7.23
N TYR A 253 11.70 -12.61 6.48
CA TYR A 253 12.65 -13.34 5.62
C TYR A 253 13.50 -14.35 6.41
N ALA A 254 13.99 -13.94 7.59
CA ALA A 254 14.82 -14.77 8.47
C ALA A 254 13.97 -15.68 9.37
N LEU A 255 12.90 -15.14 9.97
CA LEU A 255 12.02 -15.94 10.84
C LEU A 255 11.38 -17.11 10.09
N TYR A 256 11.00 -16.89 8.82
CA TYR A 256 10.38 -17.94 8.02
C TYR A 256 11.43 -18.95 7.57
N ALA A 257 12.63 -18.50 7.21
CA ALA A 257 13.72 -19.39 6.84
C ALA A 257 14.08 -20.38 7.97
N ARG A 258 14.13 -19.91 9.22
CA ARG A 258 14.34 -20.76 10.42
C ARG A 258 13.32 -21.87 10.60
N ASP A 259 12.09 -21.62 10.15
CA ASP A 259 10.99 -22.58 10.21
C ASP A 259 10.84 -23.39 8.91
N ASP A 260 11.87 -23.42 8.06
CA ASP A 260 11.85 -24.05 6.74
C ASP A 260 10.70 -23.53 5.83
N ARG A 261 10.34 -22.25 5.99
CA ARG A 261 9.29 -21.58 5.21
C ARG A 261 9.85 -20.75 4.06
N TYR A 262 9.28 -20.98 2.90
CA TYR A 262 9.59 -20.38 1.60
C TYR A 262 8.55 -19.32 1.24
N LEU A 263 8.98 -18.06 1.12
CA LEU A 263 8.12 -16.94 0.75
C LEU A 263 7.84 -16.91 -0.76
N THR A 264 6.61 -16.53 -1.10
CA THR A 264 6.19 -16.19 -2.46
C THR A 264 5.35 -14.93 -2.44
N VAL A 265 5.17 -14.29 -3.59
CA VAL A 265 4.21 -13.18 -3.75
C VAL A 265 2.73 -13.61 -3.61
N ARG A 266 2.47 -14.91 -3.42
CA ARG A 266 1.12 -15.48 -3.25
C ARG A 266 0.88 -16.06 -1.86
N GLY A 267 1.82 -15.90 -0.94
CA GLY A 267 1.78 -16.51 0.40
C GLY A 267 3.02 -17.33 0.70
N THR A 268 2.94 -18.18 1.71
CA THR A 268 4.06 -18.99 2.20
C THR A 268 3.86 -20.48 1.88
N ARG A 269 4.96 -21.21 1.77
CA ARG A 269 5.02 -22.67 1.61
C ARG A 269 6.02 -23.24 2.61
N HIS A 270 5.80 -24.44 3.13
CA HIS A 270 6.88 -25.18 3.79
C HIS A 270 7.77 -25.84 2.73
N LEU A 271 9.09 -25.85 2.96
CA LEU A 271 10.04 -26.47 2.06
C LEU A 271 9.75 -27.97 1.88
N GLU A 272 9.25 -28.66 2.90
CA GLU A 272 8.86 -30.08 2.81
C GLU A 272 7.76 -30.36 1.78
N ASP A 273 6.90 -29.37 1.48
CA ASP A 273 5.77 -29.51 0.55
C ASP A 273 6.11 -29.18 -0.92
N LEU A 274 7.32 -28.68 -1.19
CA LEU A 274 7.70 -28.20 -2.53
C LEU A 274 8.23 -29.32 -3.44
N GLU A 275 7.52 -29.63 -4.52
CA GLU A 275 8.07 -30.50 -5.58
C GLU A 275 8.96 -29.73 -6.58
N TYR A 276 8.76 -28.42 -6.68
CA TYR A 276 9.53 -27.51 -7.54
C TYR A 276 9.75 -26.20 -6.78
N LEU A 277 10.84 -25.49 -7.09
CA LEU A 277 11.06 -24.11 -6.64
C LEU A 277 10.48 -23.14 -7.69
N PRO A 278 9.34 -22.47 -7.43
CA PRO A 278 8.65 -21.64 -8.42
C PRO A 278 9.26 -20.23 -8.50
N CYS A 279 10.59 -20.12 -8.57
CA CYS A 279 11.34 -18.87 -8.57
C CYS A 279 12.56 -19.00 -9.48
N SER A 280 13.15 -17.86 -9.86
CA SER A 280 14.34 -17.79 -10.71
C SER A 280 15.47 -16.99 -10.07
N CYS A 281 15.46 -16.82 -8.73
CA CYS A 281 16.57 -16.23 -7.99
C CYS A 281 17.80 -17.15 -8.00
N PRO A 282 19.00 -16.65 -7.63
CA PRO A 282 20.23 -17.45 -7.61
C PRO A 282 20.06 -18.80 -6.91
N VAL A 283 19.48 -18.82 -5.71
CA VAL A 283 19.17 -20.04 -4.93
C VAL A 283 18.30 -21.04 -5.71
N CYS A 284 17.18 -20.57 -6.27
CA CYS A 284 16.20 -21.44 -6.90
C CYS A 284 16.63 -21.95 -8.28
N THR A 285 17.64 -21.32 -8.90
CA THR A 285 18.21 -21.76 -10.17
C THR A 285 19.41 -22.69 -10.00
N SER A 286 20.10 -22.62 -8.85
CA SER A 286 21.22 -23.50 -8.53
C SER A 286 20.79 -24.81 -7.87
N HIS A 287 19.67 -24.82 -7.14
CA HIS A 287 19.25 -25.96 -6.32
C HIS A 287 17.83 -26.46 -6.67
N SER A 288 17.57 -27.72 -6.33
CA SER A 288 16.25 -28.35 -6.28
C SER A 288 15.69 -28.36 -4.84
N PRO A 289 14.38 -28.61 -4.64
CA PRO A 289 13.83 -28.73 -3.30
C PRO A 289 14.49 -29.84 -2.46
N ASP A 290 14.82 -30.98 -3.06
CA ASP A 290 15.49 -32.08 -2.37
C ASP A 290 16.92 -31.74 -1.95
N GLU A 291 17.65 -30.98 -2.77
CA GLU A 291 18.99 -30.50 -2.42
C GLU A 291 18.92 -29.51 -1.25
N LEU A 292 17.98 -28.56 -1.26
CA LEU A 292 17.77 -27.64 -0.14
C LEU A 292 17.43 -28.39 1.16
N ARG A 293 16.52 -29.38 1.12
CA ARG A 293 16.18 -30.20 2.30
C ARG A 293 17.35 -31.00 2.85
N ALA A 294 18.30 -31.36 1.98
CA ALA A 294 19.47 -32.14 2.37
C ALA A 294 20.60 -31.29 2.98
N LEU A 295 20.51 -29.96 2.92
CA LEU A 295 21.48 -29.06 3.54
C LEU A 295 21.42 -29.14 5.08
N PRO A 296 22.55 -28.91 5.77
CA PRO A 296 22.57 -28.64 7.20
C PRO A 296 21.63 -27.48 7.56
N ASP A 297 21.09 -27.49 8.78
CA ASP A 297 20.06 -26.52 9.19
C ASP A 297 20.51 -25.06 9.01
N ASP A 298 21.75 -24.71 9.40
CA ASP A 298 22.28 -23.34 9.26
C ASP A 298 22.42 -22.92 7.78
N GLU A 299 22.94 -23.80 6.92
CA GLU A 299 23.08 -23.53 5.47
C GLU A 299 21.71 -23.44 4.80
N ARG A 300 20.75 -24.26 5.23
CA ARG A 300 19.37 -24.26 4.73
C ARG A 300 18.64 -22.99 5.11
N GLU A 301 18.80 -22.53 6.35
CA GLU A 301 18.29 -21.24 6.82
C GLU A 301 18.85 -20.09 5.98
N GLU A 302 20.17 -20.05 5.76
CA GLU A 302 20.80 -18.99 4.97
C GLU A 302 20.28 -18.95 3.53
N GLU A 303 20.18 -20.10 2.86
CA GLU A 303 19.66 -20.21 1.49
C GLU A 303 18.17 -19.82 1.40
N LEU A 304 17.34 -20.24 2.35
CA LEU A 304 15.94 -19.84 2.40
C LEU A 304 15.78 -18.35 2.69
N ALA A 305 16.59 -17.80 3.60
CA ALA A 305 16.59 -16.37 3.91
C ALA A 305 16.99 -15.54 2.68
N ALA A 306 18.02 -15.97 1.95
CA ALA A 306 18.45 -15.35 0.70
C ALA A 306 17.33 -15.41 -0.36
N HIS A 307 16.69 -16.57 -0.56
CA HIS A 307 15.52 -16.67 -1.45
C HIS A 307 14.39 -15.71 -1.03
N ASN A 308 14.06 -15.70 0.26
CA ASN A 308 12.99 -14.87 0.82
C ASN A 308 13.27 -13.37 0.57
N LEU A 309 14.51 -12.92 0.74
CA LEU A 309 14.94 -11.56 0.40
C LEU A 309 14.84 -11.29 -1.10
N HIS A 310 15.30 -12.21 -1.96
CA HIS A 310 15.19 -12.05 -3.42
C HIS A 310 13.74 -11.81 -3.87
N VAL A 311 12.79 -12.61 -3.38
CA VAL A 311 11.37 -12.44 -3.70
C VAL A 311 10.84 -11.10 -3.19
N THR A 312 11.24 -10.72 -1.98
CA THR A 312 10.74 -9.52 -1.29
C THR A 312 11.22 -8.25 -2.00
N PHE A 313 12.52 -8.15 -2.32
CA PHE A 313 13.08 -7.03 -3.08
C PHE A 313 12.64 -7.02 -4.55
N GLU A 314 12.45 -8.18 -5.18
CA GLU A 314 11.87 -8.26 -6.52
C GLU A 314 10.45 -7.66 -6.55
N GLU A 315 9.63 -7.93 -5.53
CA GLU A 315 8.28 -7.39 -5.47
C GLU A 315 8.27 -5.87 -5.27
N ILE A 316 9.14 -5.32 -4.43
CA ILE A 316 9.33 -3.86 -4.31
C ILE A 316 9.68 -3.24 -5.67
N ARG A 317 10.63 -3.83 -6.41
CA ARG A 317 10.99 -3.35 -7.77
C ARG A 317 9.80 -3.43 -8.74
N ARG A 318 8.99 -4.48 -8.65
CA ARG A 318 7.78 -4.64 -9.48
C ARG A 318 6.73 -3.57 -9.16
N ILE A 319 6.55 -3.22 -7.89
CA ILE A 319 5.66 -2.15 -7.46
C ILE A 319 6.12 -0.80 -8.00
N LYS A 320 7.41 -0.47 -7.85
CA LYS A 320 8.00 0.75 -8.44
C LYS A 320 7.75 0.81 -9.96
N GLN A 321 7.99 -0.29 -10.68
CA GLN A 321 7.72 -0.34 -12.11
C GLN A 321 6.23 -0.15 -12.45
N ALA A 322 5.33 -0.69 -11.63
CA ALA A 322 3.90 -0.53 -11.82
C ALA A 322 3.42 0.91 -11.59
N ILE A 323 3.96 1.58 -10.55
CA ILE A 323 3.73 3.02 -10.31
C ILE A 323 4.19 3.84 -11.51
N ARG A 324 5.41 3.60 -12.03
CA ARG A 324 5.92 4.33 -13.22
C ARG A 324 5.07 4.09 -14.46
N ALA A 325 4.52 2.89 -14.63
CA ALA A 325 3.69 2.54 -15.78
C ALA A 325 2.23 3.01 -15.63
N GLY A 326 1.81 3.39 -14.43
CA GLY A 326 0.43 3.72 -14.11
C GLY A 326 -0.51 2.51 -14.17
N ASN A 327 -0.03 1.36 -13.69
CA ASN A 327 -0.80 0.11 -13.63
C ASN A 327 -0.66 -0.65 -12.29
N LEU A 328 -0.50 0.08 -11.18
CA LEU A 328 -0.39 -0.47 -9.83
C LEU A 328 -1.64 -1.26 -9.43
N LEU A 329 -2.85 -0.80 -9.78
CA LEU A 329 -4.07 -1.54 -9.46
C LEU A 329 -4.20 -2.86 -10.22
N GLU A 330 -3.67 -2.96 -11.44
CA GLU A 330 -3.55 -4.24 -12.14
C GLU A 330 -2.64 -5.21 -11.36
N LEU A 331 -1.53 -4.71 -10.79
CA LEU A 331 -0.66 -5.51 -9.95
C LEU A 331 -1.37 -5.94 -8.65
N VAL A 332 -2.04 -5.01 -7.97
CA VAL A 332 -2.85 -5.29 -6.77
C VAL A 332 -3.89 -6.36 -7.08
N GLU A 333 -4.59 -6.24 -8.20
CA GLU A 333 -5.62 -7.19 -8.58
C GLU A 333 -5.05 -8.60 -8.77
N GLN A 334 -3.89 -8.73 -9.44
CA GLN A 334 -3.19 -10.01 -9.57
C GLN A 334 -2.81 -10.61 -8.21
N ARG A 335 -2.31 -9.79 -7.27
CA ARG A 335 -1.92 -10.23 -5.92
C ARG A 335 -3.12 -10.58 -5.05
N ALA A 336 -4.22 -9.84 -5.17
CA ALA A 336 -5.46 -10.06 -4.43
C ALA A 336 -6.06 -11.47 -4.66
N ARG A 337 -5.75 -12.12 -5.80
CA ARG A 337 -6.20 -13.49 -6.11
C ARG A 337 -5.36 -14.58 -5.45
N ALA A 338 -4.37 -14.21 -4.65
CA ALA A 338 -3.56 -15.16 -3.88
C ALA A 338 -4.34 -15.77 -2.71
N HIS A 339 -5.21 -15.00 -2.05
CA HIS A 339 -5.91 -15.41 -0.83
C HIS A 339 -7.27 -14.71 -0.69
N PRO A 340 -8.33 -15.34 -0.15
CA PRO A 340 -9.62 -14.68 0.05
C PRO A 340 -9.55 -13.37 0.83
N THR A 341 -8.80 -13.32 1.92
CA THR A 341 -8.69 -12.09 2.71
C THR A 341 -7.85 -11.00 2.02
N MET A 342 -6.96 -11.35 1.10
CA MET A 342 -6.30 -10.36 0.23
C MET A 342 -7.29 -9.76 -0.77
N LEU A 343 -8.27 -10.56 -1.22
CA LEU A 343 -9.37 -10.06 -2.05
C LEU A 343 -10.29 -9.14 -1.24
N ASP A 344 -10.57 -9.48 0.02
CA ASP A 344 -11.33 -8.60 0.91
C ASP A 344 -10.58 -7.28 1.16
N GLY A 345 -9.28 -7.33 1.45
CA GLY A 345 -8.44 -6.13 1.55
C GLY A 345 -8.43 -5.26 0.27
N TYR A 346 -8.41 -5.87 -0.92
CA TYR A 346 -8.55 -5.11 -2.18
C TYR A 346 -9.94 -4.48 -2.35
N ARG A 347 -11.01 -5.16 -1.91
CA ARG A 347 -12.36 -4.58 -1.94
C ARG A 347 -12.48 -3.40 -0.97
N THR A 348 -11.90 -3.52 0.22
CA THR A 348 -11.81 -2.41 1.19
C THR A 348 -10.99 -1.25 0.63
N LEU A 349 -9.87 -1.49 -0.05
CA LEU A 349 -9.11 -0.44 -0.76
C LEU A 349 -10.02 0.34 -1.72
N LEU A 350 -10.88 -0.36 -2.46
CA LEU A 350 -11.83 0.26 -3.39
C LEU A 350 -13.08 0.85 -2.71
N ASP A 351 -13.37 0.52 -1.45
CA ASP A 351 -14.35 1.25 -0.63
C ASP A 351 -13.82 2.68 -0.37
N HIS A 352 -12.49 2.85 -0.33
CA HIS A 352 -11.81 4.15 -0.23
C HIS A 352 -11.50 4.81 -1.59
N ALA A 353 -12.13 4.36 -2.69
CA ALA A 353 -11.83 4.89 -4.04
C ALA A 353 -11.98 6.42 -4.17
N ALA A 354 -12.88 7.05 -3.41
CA ALA A 354 -13.04 8.50 -3.40
C ALA A 354 -11.85 9.23 -2.74
N GLN A 355 -11.27 8.66 -1.68
CA GLN A 355 -10.04 9.17 -1.07
C GLN A 355 -8.86 8.98 -2.04
N LEU A 356 -8.78 7.82 -2.70
CA LEU A 356 -7.73 7.52 -3.67
C LEU A 356 -7.79 8.41 -4.92
N GLU A 357 -9.00 8.78 -5.36
CA GLU A 357 -9.20 9.60 -6.57
C GLU A 357 -8.55 10.98 -6.49
N SER A 358 -8.43 11.57 -5.30
CA SER A 358 -7.87 12.91 -5.14
C SER A 358 -6.38 12.99 -5.51
N ASP A 359 -5.64 11.92 -5.26
CA ASP A 359 -4.19 11.85 -5.45
C ASP A 359 -3.81 11.13 -6.75
N ASP A 360 -4.78 10.44 -7.34
CA ASP A 360 -4.59 9.61 -8.51
C ASP A 360 -4.30 10.46 -9.78
N PRO A 361 -3.29 10.12 -10.60
CA PRO A 361 -3.01 10.87 -11.83
C PRO A 361 -4.19 10.94 -12.80
N VAL A 362 -4.46 12.14 -13.33
CA VAL A 362 -5.56 12.37 -14.30
C VAL A 362 -5.41 11.58 -15.60
N SER A 363 -4.18 11.20 -15.96
CA SER A 363 -3.87 10.40 -17.15
C SER A 363 -2.74 9.43 -16.85
N LYS A 364 -2.89 8.18 -17.29
CA LYS A 364 -1.94 7.08 -17.08
C LYS A 364 -1.74 6.25 -18.33
N GLY A 365 -1.11 5.08 -18.18
CA GLY A 365 -1.17 3.99 -19.15
C GLY A 365 -2.59 3.50 -19.43
N ALA A 366 -2.71 2.47 -20.27
CA ALA A 366 -4.01 1.92 -20.61
C ALA A 366 -4.68 1.27 -19.40
N PHE A 367 -5.95 1.60 -19.16
CA PHE A 367 -6.78 0.96 -18.14
C PHE A 367 -7.17 -0.45 -18.60
N PHE A 368 -6.91 -1.47 -17.78
CA PHE A 368 -7.23 -2.85 -18.10
C PHE A 368 -8.37 -3.33 -17.20
N TYR A 369 -9.50 -3.68 -17.80
CA TYR A 369 -10.62 -4.26 -17.05
C TYR A 369 -10.43 -5.78 -16.93
N THR A 370 -9.89 -6.23 -15.79
CA THR A 370 -9.54 -7.64 -15.57
C THR A 370 -10.39 -8.35 -14.50
N SER A 371 -11.22 -7.61 -13.75
CA SER A 371 -12.17 -8.18 -12.80
C SER A 371 -13.36 -7.27 -12.50
N HIS A 372 -14.37 -7.81 -11.81
CA HIS A 372 -15.53 -7.08 -11.31
C HIS A 372 -15.14 -5.85 -10.47
N GLU A 373 -14.07 -5.97 -9.68
CA GLU A 373 -13.55 -4.88 -8.85
C GLU A 373 -12.98 -3.73 -9.69
N SER A 374 -12.54 -3.97 -10.94
CA SER A 374 -12.09 -2.92 -11.86
C SER A 374 -13.17 -1.84 -12.08
N ALA A 375 -14.45 -2.20 -11.97
CA ALA A 375 -15.58 -1.27 -12.11
C ALA A 375 -15.63 -0.19 -11.01
N ARG A 376 -14.93 -0.40 -9.89
CA ARG A 376 -14.94 0.48 -8.72
C ARG A 376 -13.67 1.32 -8.58
N ARG A 377 -12.76 1.26 -9.55
CA ARG A 377 -11.47 1.96 -9.48
C ARG A 377 -11.61 3.49 -9.58
N PRO A 378 -10.65 4.26 -9.05
CA PRO A 378 -10.69 5.72 -9.05
C PRO A 378 -10.96 6.36 -10.41
N GLU A 379 -10.48 5.77 -11.51
CA GLU A 379 -10.73 6.25 -12.87
C GLU A 379 -12.22 6.28 -13.23
N VAL A 380 -12.97 5.27 -12.81
CA VAL A 380 -14.42 5.16 -13.06
C VAL A 380 -15.15 6.21 -12.22
N VAL A 381 -14.80 6.31 -10.93
CA VAL A 381 -15.33 7.31 -10.00
C VAL A 381 -15.11 8.73 -10.53
N ARG A 382 -13.88 9.05 -10.95
CA ARG A 382 -13.52 10.33 -11.56
C ARG A 382 -14.32 10.62 -12.82
N HIS A 383 -14.45 9.64 -13.72
CA HIS A 383 -15.20 9.82 -14.96
C HIS A 383 -16.65 10.16 -14.65
N HIS A 384 -17.29 9.42 -13.73
CA HIS A 384 -18.66 9.69 -13.28
C HIS A 384 -18.83 11.08 -12.69
N GLN A 385 -17.92 11.53 -11.81
CA GLN A 385 -17.93 12.89 -11.25
C GLN A 385 -17.77 13.97 -12.33
N ARG A 386 -17.04 13.68 -13.41
CA ARG A 386 -16.82 14.63 -14.52
C ARG A 386 -17.98 14.72 -15.49
N LEU A 387 -18.94 13.80 -15.47
CA LEU A 387 -20.14 13.86 -16.31
C LEU A 387 -20.96 15.13 -16.04
N GLU A 388 -20.99 15.57 -14.78
CA GLU A 388 -21.68 16.78 -14.34
C GLU A 388 -21.11 18.07 -14.97
N ARG A 389 -19.90 18.00 -15.54
CA ARG A 389 -19.21 19.13 -16.19
C ARG A 389 -19.50 19.24 -17.68
N LEU A 390 -20.20 18.26 -18.25
CA LEU A 390 -20.46 18.20 -19.69
C LEU A 390 -21.77 18.92 -20.04
N SER A 391 -21.76 19.66 -21.14
CA SER A 391 -22.98 20.26 -21.69
C SER A 391 -23.80 19.17 -22.38
N VAL A 392 -25.03 18.96 -21.92
CA VAL A 392 -25.98 18.01 -22.49
C VAL A 392 -26.97 18.76 -23.40
N PRO A 393 -27.28 18.27 -24.61
CA PRO A 393 -28.31 18.87 -25.46
C PRO A 393 -29.73 18.51 -24.98
N ASP A 394 -30.75 19.16 -25.52
CA ASP A 394 -32.15 18.94 -25.11
C ASP A 394 -32.61 17.49 -25.33
N SER A 395 -32.16 16.84 -26.42
CA SER A 395 -32.41 15.41 -26.67
C SER A 395 -31.10 14.63 -26.96
N LEU A 396 -30.79 13.63 -26.13
CA LEU A 396 -29.53 12.87 -26.21
C LEU A 396 -29.74 11.35 -26.32
N LEU A 397 -29.14 10.76 -27.37
CA LEU A 397 -29.02 9.31 -27.52
C LEU A 397 -27.73 8.78 -26.86
N LEU A 398 -27.87 7.91 -25.87
CA LEU A 398 -26.78 7.11 -25.28
C LEU A 398 -26.74 5.74 -25.96
N THR A 399 -25.61 5.33 -26.55
CA THR A 399 -25.58 4.06 -27.30
C THR A 399 -24.26 3.28 -27.23
N GLU A 400 -24.38 1.95 -27.08
CA GLU A 400 -23.29 0.98 -27.28
C GLU A 400 -23.04 0.66 -28.78
N GLY A 401 -23.87 1.22 -29.66
CA GLY A 401 -23.83 1.05 -31.11
C GLY A 401 -22.98 2.08 -31.85
N GLY A 402 -22.92 1.90 -33.17
CA GLY A 402 -22.30 2.88 -34.07
C GLY A 402 -23.04 4.22 -34.10
N ARG A 403 -22.56 5.17 -34.90
CA ARG A 403 -23.24 6.46 -35.07
C ARG A 403 -24.61 6.25 -35.71
N VAL A 404 -25.68 6.45 -34.94
CA VAL A 404 -27.03 6.54 -35.49
C VAL A 404 -27.16 7.92 -36.13
N ARG A 405 -27.26 8.00 -37.46
CA ARG A 405 -27.58 9.25 -38.16
C ARG A 405 -29.10 9.35 -38.19
N SER A 406 -29.67 9.96 -37.17
CA SER A 406 -31.11 10.21 -37.07
C SER A 406 -31.31 11.69 -36.76
N ASP A 407 -32.28 12.32 -37.44
CA ASP A 407 -32.75 13.66 -37.09
C ASP A 407 -33.60 13.65 -35.81
N ALA A 408 -33.72 12.50 -35.12
CA ALA A 408 -34.52 12.32 -33.92
C ALA A 408 -33.83 12.77 -32.63
N PHE A 409 -32.51 13.00 -32.64
CA PHE A 409 -31.74 13.40 -31.46
C PHE A 409 -30.79 14.53 -31.81
N ASP A 410 -30.57 15.45 -30.88
CA ASP A 410 -29.67 16.59 -31.07
C ASP A 410 -28.19 16.16 -31.05
N ASP A 411 -27.86 15.12 -30.27
CA ASP A 411 -26.54 14.47 -30.30
C ASP A 411 -26.61 12.97 -29.95
N SER A 412 -25.49 12.26 -30.11
CA SER A 412 -25.32 10.87 -29.68
C SER A 412 -23.99 10.63 -28.97
N TRP A 413 -24.05 10.08 -27.76
CA TRP A 413 -22.89 9.71 -26.94
C TRP A 413 -22.68 8.20 -26.96
N ARG A 414 -21.43 7.78 -26.73
CA ARG A 414 -21.12 6.36 -26.52
C ARG A 414 -21.46 5.98 -25.09
N VAL A 415 -21.85 4.73 -24.89
CA VAL A 415 -21.85 4.08 -23.57
C VAL A 415 -20.82 2.97 -23.62
N GLU A 416 -19.91 2.96 -22.66
CA GLU A 416 -18.86 1.94 -22.55
C GLU A 416 -18.73 1.51 -21.08
N PRO A 417 -19.15 0.29 -20.71
CA PRO A 417 -18.93 -0.26 -19.37
C PRO A 417 -17.43 -0.43 -19.04
N PRO A 418 -16.95 -0.07 -17.84
CA PRO A 418 -17.69 0.43 -16.67
C PRO A 418 -17.93 1.95 -16.64
N PHE A 419 -17.35 2.72 -17.56
CA PHE A 419 -17.37 4.18 -17.51
C PHE A 419 -18.76 4.79 -17.74
N GLY A 420 -19.61 4.13 -18.52
CA GLY A 420 -20.93 4.67 -18.85
C GLY A 420 -20.86 5.68 -20.01
N PRO A 421 -21.67 6.76 -19.98
CA PRO A 421 -21.84 7.63 -21.13
C PRO A 421 -20.66 8.59 -21.33
N PHE A 422 -20.34 8.94 -22.59
CA PHE A 422 -19.42 10.02 -22.91
C PHE A 422 -19.58 10.55 -24.36
N PRO A 423 -19.29 11.84 -24.60
CA PRO A 423 -19.27 12.41 -25.95
C PRO A 423 -18.29 11.69 -26.86
N ARG A 424 -18.68 11.41 -28.11
CA ARG A 424 -17.81 10.70 -29.08
C ARG A 424 -16.45 11.36 -29.28
N ALA A 425 -16.35 12.68 -29.09
CA ALA A 425 -15.11 13.43 -29.16
C ALA A 425 -14.06 12.96 -28.12
N LEU A 426 -14.49 12.38 -26.99
CA LEU A 426 -13.62 11.87 -25.92
C LEU A 426 -13.18 10.42 -26.12
N SER A 427 -13.61 9.75 -27.20
CA SER A 427 -13.29 8.32 -27.45
C SER A 427 -11.80 7.97 -27.59
N LYS A 428 -10.92 8.98 -27.67
CA LYS A 428 -9.47 8.82 -27.74
C LYS A 428 -8.75 9.40 -26.52
N SER A 429 -9.50 9.75 -25.48
CA SER A 429 -8.99 10.32 -24.24
C SER A 429 -8.97 9.25 -23.15
N TYR A 430 -7.94 9.26 -22.29
CA TYR A 430 -7.92 8.42 -21.10
C TYR A 430 -9.08 8.79 -20.14
N PRO A 431 -9.73 7.82 -19.45
CA PRO A 431 -9.51 6.36 -19.51
C PRO A 431 -10.32 5.64 -20.61
N LEU A 432 -10.98 6.36 -21.50
CA LEU A 432 -11.91 5.82 -22.51
C LEU A 432 -11.22 5.10 -23.68
N THR A 433 -9.89 4.98 -23.63
CA THR A 433 -9.07 4.09 -24.47
C THR A 433 -8.75 2.77 -23.76
N ALA A 434 -9.53 2.40 -22.75
CA ALA A 434 -9.36 1.18 -21.97
C ALA A 434 -9.39 -0.10 -22.83
N GLU A 435 -8.65 -1.10 -22.37
CA GLU A 435 -8.73 -2.47 -22.87
C GLU A 435 -9.81 -3.22 -22.08
N LEU A 436 -10.90 -3.55 -22.77
CA LEU A 436 -12.11 -4.15 -22.19
C LEU A 436 -12.38 -5.52 -22.82
N PRO A 437 -12.84 -6.52 -22.05
CA PRO A 437 -13.23 -7.80 -22.62
C PRO A 437 -14.49 -7.66 -23.46
N ASP A 438 -14.55 -8.36 -24.61
CA ASP A 438 -15.77 -8.46 -25.43
C ASP A 438 -16.97 -9.00 -24.63
N ARG A 439 -16.69 -9.80 -23.61
CA ARG A 439 -17.67 -10.32 -22.65
C ARG A 439 -17.60 -9.51 -21.36
N THR A 440 -18.39 -8.44 -21.31
CA THR A 440 -18.56 -7.66 -20.08
C THR A 440 -19.24 -8.48 -18.99
N ASP A 441 -19.03 -8.10 -17.74
CA ASP A 441 -19.74 -8.63 -16.59
C ASP A 441 -20.83 -7.67 -16.10
N ARG A 442 -21.56 -8.11 -15.06
CA ARG A 442 -22.63 -7.33 -14.47
C ARG A 442 -22.13 -6.10 -13.69
N ALA A 443 -20.98 -6.17 -13.04
CA ALA A 443 -20.45 -5.07 -12.24
C ALA A 443 -20.08 -3.86 -13.12
N ALA A 444 -19.50 -4.11 -14.31
CA ALA A 444 -19.25 -3.06 -15.29
C ALA A 444 -20.55 -2.41 -15.79
N LEU A 445 -21.58 -3.22 -16.04
CA LEU A 445 -22.89 -2.71 -16.48
C LEU A 445 -23.58 -1.88 -15.39
N GLU A 446 -23.49 -2.32 -14.14
CA GLU A 446 -24.01 -1.57 -12.98
C GLU A 446 -23.27 -0.23 -12.82
N ALA A 447 -21.93 -0.23 -12.89
CA ALA A 447 -21.16 1.02 -12.85
C ALA A 447 -21.49 1.95 -14.04
N ALA A 448 -21.69 1.40 -15.25
CA ALA A 448 -22.11 2.18 -16.40
C ALA A 448 -23.49 2.81 -16.17
N ALA A 449 -24.43 2.06 -15.58
CA ALA A 449 -25.76 2.54 -15.21
C ALA A 449 -25.69 3.68 -14.18
N ASP A 450 -24.83 3.56 -13.16
CA ASP A 450 -24.60 4.63 -12.18
C ASP A 450 -24.12 5.94 -12.85
N GLY A 451 -23.21 5.82 -13.83
CA GLY A 451 -22.78 6.96 -14.65
C GLY A 451 -23.93 7.58 -15.45
N ILE A 452 -24.83 6.76 -16.01
CA ILE A 452 -26.04 7.24 -16.70
C ILE A 452 -26.97 7.97 -15.72
N VAL A 453 -27.25 7.38 -14.56
CA VAL A 453 -28.11 7.97 -13.51
C VAL A 453 -27.61 9.37 -13.16
N ARG A 454 -26.31 9.51 -12.86
CA ARG A 454 -25.69 10.80 -12.53
C ARG A 454 -25.84 11.84 -13.64
N LEU A 455 -25.65 11.44 -14.90
CA LEU A 455 -25.81 12.34 -16.04
C LEU A 455 -27.25 12.85 -16.15
N VAL A 456 -28.23 11.97 -15.98
CA VAL A 456 -29.66 12.33 -16.07
C VAL A 456 -30.10 13.20 -14.89
N GLU A 457 -29.70 12.86 -13.66
CA GLU A 457 -30.04 13.63 -12.46
C GLU A 457 -29.47 15.06 -12.51
N SER A 458 -28.30 15.23 -13.13
CA SER A 458 -27.67 16.54 -13.31
C SER A 458 -28.27 17.37 -14.44
N ASN A 459 -29.11 16.78 -15.30
CA ASN A 459 -29.70 17.42 -16.47
C ASN A 459 -31.20 17.09 -16.56
N PRO A 460 -32.02 17.55 -15.60
CA PRO A 460 -33.43 17.14 -15.48
C PRO A 460 -34.34 17.63 -16.61
N ASP A 461 -33.90 18.65 -17.35
CA ASP A 461 -34.66 19.24 -18.48
C ASP A 461 -34.35 18.55 -19.83
N ALA A 462 -33.36 17.66 -19.88
CA ALA A 462 -32.98 16.94 -21.09
C ALA A 462 -33.71 15.59 -21.21
N GLU A 463 -34.04 15.20 -22.45
CA GLU A 463 -34.61 13.90 -22.79
C GLU A 463 -33.49 12.91 -23.14
N PHE A 464 -33.54 11.71 -22.54
CA PHE A 464 -32.53 10.68 -22.72
C PHE A 464 -33.12 9.39 -23.26
N THR A 465 -32.44 8.81 -24.26
CA THR A 465 -32.73 7.46 -24.76
C THR A 465 -31.47 6.60 -24.65
N LEU A 466 -31.58 5.41 -24.06
CA LEU A 466 -30.50 4.43 -23.98
C LEU A 466 -30.74 3.29 -24.97
N ALA A 467 -29.85 3.18 -25.95
CA ALA A 467 -29.77 2.05 -26.87
C ALA A 467 -28.69 1.06 -26.43
N HIS A 468 -29.10 -0.04 -25.80
CA HIS A 468 -28.24 -1.04 -25.17
C HIS A 468 -28.24 -2.39 -25.91
N LYS A 469 -27.28 -3.27 -25.63
CA LYS A 469 -27.14 -4.62 -26.21
C LYS A 469 -27.56 -5.69 -25.21
N GLY A 470 -28.87 -5.82 -24.96
CA GLY A 470 -29.40 -6.87 -24.08
C GLY A 470 -28.88 -6.83 -22.63
N TRP A 471 -28.83 -5.64 -22.01
CA TRP A 471 -28.45 -5.51 -20.61
C TRP A 471 -29.43 -6.29 -19.70
N PRO A 472 -28.96 -6.89 -18.59
CA PRO A 472 -29.84 -7.61 -17.68
C PRO A 472 -30.95 -6.72 -17.12
N THR A 473 -32.16 -7.26 -16.96
CA THR A 473 -33.33 -6.53 -16.47
C THR A 473 -33.06 -5.79 -15.16
N GLY A 474 -32.38 -6.42 -14.20
CA GLY A 474 -32.07 -5.77 -12.91
C GLY A 474 -31.13 -4.56 -13.02
N VAL A 475 -30.32 -4.45 -14.08
CA VAL A 475 -29.50 -3.25 -14.36
C VAL A 475 -30.38 -2.16 -14.97
N LEU A 476 -31.26 -2.52 -15.91
CA LEU A 476 -32.18 -1.59 -16.55
C LEU A 476 -33.20 -1.00 -15.56
N GLU A 477 -33.67 -1.79 -14.60
CA GLU A 477 -34.59 -1.35 -13.54
C GLU A 477 -33.97 -0.32 -12.58
N ALA A 478 -32.64 -0.22 -12.51
CA ALA A 478 -31.94 0.79 -11.71
C ALA A 478 -31.85 2.16 -12.41
N LEU A 479 -32.11 2.23 -13.71
CA LEU A 479 -32.09 3.49 -14.46
C LEU A 479 -33.33 4.34 -14.14
N PRO A 480 -33.23 5.69 -14.22
CA PRO A 480 -34.37 6.57 -14.07
C PRO A 480 -35.49 6.21 -15.06
N ALA A 481 -36.73 6.18 -14.58
CA ALA A 481 -37.91 5.85 -15.41
C ALA A 481 -38.19 6.86 -16.53
N THR A 482 -37.51 8.02 -16.52
CA THR A 482 -37.55 9.03 -17.57
C THR A 482 -36.74 8.66 -18.81
N ILE A 483 -35.86 7.65 -18.73
CA ILE A 483 -35.04 7.20 -19.86
C ILE A 483 -35.84 6.25 -20.75
N GLU A 484 -35.91 6.54 -22.04
CA GLU A 484 -36.44 5.61 -23.03
C GLU A 484 -35.41 4.51 -23.36
N LEU A 485 -35.84 3.25 -23.43
CA LEU A 485 -34.95 2.11 -23.66
C LEU A 485 -35.15 1.48 -25.03
N ILE A 486 -34.04 1.22 -25.74
CA ILE A 486 -34.01 0.52 -27.03
C ILE A 486 -33.05 -0.68 -26.92
N ASP A 487 -33.55 -1.90 -27.16
CA ASP A 487 -32.72 -3.09 -27.22
C ASP A 487 -32.21 -3.35 -28.65
N LEU A 488 -30.92 -3.10 -28.87
CA LEU A 488 -30.24 -3.29 -30.15
C LEU A 488 -30.10 -4.76 -30.58
N THR A 489 -30.39 -5.71 -29.68
CA THR A 489 -30.36 -7.14 -30.01
C THR A 489 -31.69 -7.63 -30.60
N ALA A 490 -32.79 -6.95 -30.31
CA ALA A 490 -34.13 -7.31 -30.80
C ALA A 490 -34.26 -7.12 -32.33
N ASP A 491 -33.55 -6.13 -32.90
CA ASP A 491 -33.55 -5.80 -34.34
C ASP A 491 -32.70 -6.72 -35.22
N ARG A 492 -32.10 -7.79 -34.65
CA ARG A 492 -31.32 -8.80 -35.39
C ARG A 492 -32.11 -10.09 -35.69
N SER A 493 -33.44 -10.07 -35.56
CA SER A 493 -34.32 -11.22 -35.83
C SER A 493 -34.94 -11.23 -37.23
#